data_AF-A0A355VSA3-F1
#
_entry.id   AF-A0A355VSA3-F1
#
_cell.length_a   1.000
_cell.length_b   1.000
_cell.length_c   1.000
_cell.angle_alpha   90.00
_cell.angle_beta   90.00
_cell.angle_gamma   90.00
#
_symmetry.space_group_name_H-M   'P 1'
#
loop_
_entity.id
_entity.type
_entity.pdbx_description
1 polymer ?
#
loop_
_entity_poly.entity_id
_entity_poly.type
_entity_poly.pdbx_seq_one_letter_code
_entity_poly.pdbx_strand_id
1 'polypeptide(L)'
;MTEQDFADIPPLEHPEDEKIVSATPSVTSATQAMAVIEPHDHSSPQSSEYQGAGKTANQNTSLEVALESLPHNIEAEQALLGALLYNNLAYENVSDFLRADHFSERSHEQIYEAITRLLERGQVADPVTLKDYFQSQSSLEEIGGTTYLAKLAASVVSLVNTGDYGKIIYDLFLRRQLIQLSQELASKSHKVDLESSATDFIEETEQQLFDLATTGNMDRGFVHFAEALSAS
;
A
#
# COMPACT_ATOMS: atom_id res chain seq x y z
N MET A 1 38.88 -21.30 -42.48
CA MET A 1 37.66 -21.69 -43.20
C MET A 1 36.57 -20.75 -42.74
N THR A 2 36.53 -19.54 -43.29
CA THR A 2 35.70 -19.04 -44.44
C THR A 2 34.24 -18.80 -44.08
N GLU A 3 33.84 -17.55 -44.32
CA GLU A 3 32.48 -17.08 -44.54
C GLU A 3 31.71 -18.01 -45.48
N GLN A 4 30.51 -18.43 -45.08
CA GLN A 4 29.32 -18.68 -45.91
C GLN A 4 28.31 -19.47 -45.06
N ASP A 5 27.24 -18.79 -44.60
CA ASP A 5 25.88 -19.34 -44.57
C ASP A 5 24.92 -18.24 -44.08
N PHE A 6 24.54 -17.40 -45.03
CA PHE A 6 23.40 -16.50 -44.97
C PHE A 6 22.36 -17.12 -45.91
N ALA A 7 21.25 -17.65 -45.40
CA ALA A 7 19.93 -17.76 -46.04
C ALA A 7 19.12 -18.94 -45.47
N ASP A 8 18.22 -18.66 -44.53
CA ASP A 8 16.83 -19.16 -44.56
C ASP A 8 16.03 -18.55 -43.40
N ILE A 9 15.55 -17.31 -43.58
CA ILE A 9 14.54 -16.72 -42.70
C ILE A 9 13.21 -16.79 -43.46
N PRO A 10 12.23 -17.59 -43.01
CA PRO A 10 10.90 -17.58 -43.62
C PRO A 10 10.19 -16.24 -43.35
N PRO A 11 9.29 -15.80 -44.26
CA PRO A 11 8.64 -14.50 -44.15
C PRO A 11 7.64 -14.47 -42.98
N LEU A 12 7.55 -13.32 -42.31
CA LEU A 12 6.56 -13.02 -41.29
C LEU A 12 5.17 -12.92 -41.91
N GLU A 13 4.31 -13.92 -41.65
CA GLU A 13 2.88 -13.83 -41.92
C GLU A 13 2.21 -12.98 -40.82
N HIS A 14 1.59 -11.88 -41.23
CA HIS A 14 0.67 -11.10 -40.41
C HIS A 14 -0.71 -11.80 -40.42
N PRO A 15 -1.25 -12.23 -39.28
CA PRO A 15 -2.67 -12.59 -39.22
C PRO A 15 -3.53 -11.32 -39.24
N GLU A 16 -4.46 -11.34 -40.19
CA GLU A 16 -5.38 -10.29 -40.60
C GLU A 16 -6.46 -9.97 -39.54
N ASP A 17 -7.08 -8.80 -39.72
CA ASP A 17 -8.22 -8.25 -38.99
C ASP A 17 -9.35 -9.26 -38.72
N GLU A 18 -9.59 -9.61 -37.45
CA GLU A 18 -10.86 -10.20 -37.01
C GLU A 18 -11.69 -9.20 -36.18
N LYS A 19 -12.61 -8.56 -36.92
CA LYS A 19 -13.97 -8.12 -36.55
C LYS A 19 -14.35 -8.16 -35.05
N ILE A 20 -14.52 -6.95 -34.53
CA ILE A 20 -15.31 -6.61 -33.34
C ILE A 20 -16.77 -7.06 -33.56
N VAL A 21 -17.24 -8.07 -32.80
CA VAL A 21 -18.67 -8.41 -32.69
C VAL A 21 -19.23 -7.73 -31.44
N SER A 22 -20.08 -6.74 -31.69
CA SER A 22 -20.92 -6.04 -30.72
C SER A 22 -21.99 -6.98 -30.13
N ALA A 23 -21.94 -7.22 -28.83
CA ALA A 23 -23.01 -7.87 -28.09
C ALA A 23 -23.89 -6.81 -27.41
N THR A 24 -25.06 -6.53 -27.99
CA THR A 24 -26.16 -5.80 -27.32
C THR A 24 -27.03 -6.80 -26.55
N PRO A 25 -27.41 -6.55 -25.29
CA PRO A 25 -28.46 -7.33 -24.64
C PRO A 25 -29.85 -6.79 -25.01
N SER A 26 -30.68 -7.68 -25.58
CA SER A 26 -32.11 -7.50 -25.81
C SER A 26 -32.89 -7.24 -24.52
N VAL A 27 -33.70 -6.19 -24.51
CA VAL A 27 -34.75 -5.96 -23.50
C VAL A 27 -36.09 -6.37 -24.12
N THR A 28 -36.62 -7.52 -23.70
CA THR A 28 -37.92 -8.03 -24.15
C THR A 28 -38.98 -7.86 -23.06
N SER A 29 -39.97 -7.04 -23.41
CA SER A 29 -41.39 -7.03 -23.03
C SER A 29 -41.81 -6.66 -21.61
N ALA A 30 -42.35 -5.43 -21.54
CA ALA A 30 -43.48 -5.09 -20.69
C ALA A 30 -44.73 -5.87 -21.15
N THR A 31 -45.48 -6.43 -20.19
CA THR A 31 -46.92 -6.68 -20.35
C THR A 31 -47.61 -6.44 -19.01
N GLN A 32 -48.65 -5.63 -19.14
CA GLN A 32 -49.58 -5.08 -18.16
C GLN A 32 -50.50 -6.13 -17.54
N ALA A 33 -50.83 -5.99 -16.26
CA ALA A 33 -52.10 -6.48 -15.71
C ALA A 33 -52.54 -5.62 -14.52
N MET A 34 -53.60 -4.82 -14.78
CA MET A 34 -54.41 -4.13 -13.78
C MET A 34 -55.34 -5.12 -13.07
N ALA A 35 -55.48 -4.99 -11.74
CA ALA A 35 -56.68 -5.41 -11.00
C ALA A 35 -56.76 -4.58 -9.70
N VAL A 36 -57.60 -3.54 -9.67
CA VAL A 36 -58.88 -3.47 -8.94
C VAL A 36 -58.70 -3.40 -7.42
N ILE A 37 -59.04 -2.23 -6.88
CA ILE A 37 -59.13 -1.89 -5.45
C ILE A 37 -60.58 -2.10 -5.00
N GLU A 38 -60.80 -2.77 -3.87
CA GLU A 38 -61.94 -2.47 -2.98
C GLU A 38 -61.47 -2.43 -1.51
N PRO A 39 -62.03 -1.53 -0.68
CA PRO A 39 -61.60 -1.32 0.70
C PRO A 39 -62.54 -2.04 1.70
N HIS A 40 -62.00 -2.55 2.80
CA HIS A 40 -62.79 -2.80 4.00
C HIS A 40 -61.96 -2.60 5.28
N ASP A 41 -62.61 -1.91 6.22
CA ASP A 41 -62.15 -1.38 7.49
C ASP A 41 -62.05 -2.44 8.60
N HIS A 42 -61.34 -2.04 9.67
CA HIS A 42 -61.45 -2.43 11.07
C HIS A 42 -60.61 -3.59 11.67
N SER A 43 -59.75 -3.16 12.61
CA SER A 43 -59.53 -3.72 13.96
C SER A 43 -58.42 -4.74 14.19
N SER A 44 -57.33 -4.26 14.79
CA SER A 44 -56.47 -5.01 15.75
C SER A 44 -57.29 -5.51 16.95
N PRO A 45 -56.92 -6.60 17.68
CA PRO A 45 -55.56 -6.80 18.23
C PRO A 45 -55.04 -8.27 18.43
N GLN A 46 -53.81 -8.32 18.95
CA GLN A 46 -53.10 -9.39 19.70
C GLN A 46 -52.20 -10.41 18.96
N SER A 47 -50.88 -10.12 19.09
CA SER A 47 -49.80 -10.97 19.61
C SER A 47 -49.86 -12.49 19.36
N SER A 48 -48.98 -12.95 18.47
CA SER A 48 -48.27 -14.22 18.63
C SER A 48 -46.91 -14.14 17.92
N GLU A 49 -45.91 -14.70 18.58
CA GLU A 49 -44.50 -14.66 18.27
C GLU A 49 -44.15 -15.14 16.85
N TYR A 50 -43.38 -14.32 16.13
CA TYR A 50 -42.41 -14.81 15.15
C TYR A 50 -41.07 -14.14 15.43
N GLN A 51 -40.23 -14.84 16.20
CA GLN A 51 -38.78 -14.65 16.21
C GLN A 51 -38.20 -15.40 15.02
N GLY A 52 -37.56 -14.68 14.11
CA GLY A 52 -36.97 -15.25 12.90
C GLY A 52 -36.14 -14.23 12.13
N ALA A 53 -34.97 -13.90 12.68
CA ALA A 53 -33.76 -13.42 12.02
C ALA A 53 -33.89 -12.81 10.60
N GLY A 54 -34.25 -11.53 10.52
CA GLY A 54 -33.97 -10.68 9.36
C GLY A 54 -32.77 -9.79 9.67
N LYS A 55 -31.59 -10.16 9.15
CA LYS A 55 -30.36 -9.35 9.19
C LYS A 55 -30.67 -7.92 8.71
N THR A 56 -30.65 -6.96 9.63
CA THR A 56 -30.45 -5.56 9.28
C THR A 56 -29.06 -5.44 8.69
N ALA A 57 -29.00 -5.36 7.35
CA ALA A 57 -27.81 -5.04 6.61
C ALA A 57 -27.23 -3.73 7.16
N ASN A 58 -25.95 -3.81 7.53
CA ASN A 58 -25.18 -2.80 8.24
C ASN A 58 -25.06 -1.52 7.40
N GLN A 59 -25.91 -0.52 7.65
CA GLN A 59 -25.77 0.82 7.08
C GLN A 59 -24.77 1.70 7.86
N ASN A 60 -24.10 1.14 8.88
CA ASN A 60 -23.13 1.87 9.71
C ASN A 60 -21.66 1.63 9.29
N THR A 61 -21.37 0.63 8.44
CA THR A 61 -20.00 0.31 8.03
C THR A 61 -19.29 1.44 7.28
N SER A 62 -20.03 2.26 6.52
CA SER A 62 -19.44 3.30 5.69
C SER A 62 -18.92 4.52 6.46
N LEU A 63 -19.30 4.69 7.73
CA LEU A 63 -18.89 5.82 8.58
C LEU A 63 -17.86 5.44 9.65
N GLU A 64 -17.70 4.16 9.98
CA GLU A 64 -16.72 3.68 10.98
C GLU A 64 -15.28 3.68 10.47
N VAL A 65 -15.05 3.56 9.15
CA VAL A 65 -13.71 3.55 8.54
C VAL A 65 -12.97 4.88 8.72
N ALA A 66 -13.67 5.97 9.05
CA ALA A 66 -13.09 7.32 9.16
C ALA A 66 -12.39 7.62 10.50
N LEU A 67 -12.46 6.74 11.50
CA LEU A 67 -11.85 6.94 12.82
C LEU A 67 -10.79 5.89 13.20
N GLU A 68 -10.49 4.95 12.31
CA GLU A 68 -9.46 3.95 12.57
C GLU A 68 -8.07 4.56 12.32
N SER A 69 -7.18 4.47 13.31
CA SER A 69 -5.81 4.97 13.18
C SER A 69 -5.11 4.28 12.01
N LEU A 70 -4.40 5.04 11.18
CA LEU A 70 -3.61 4.51 10.06
C LEU A 70 -2.72 3.34 10.51
N PRO A 71 -2.58 2.27 9.71
CA PRO A 71 -1.76 1.11 10.06
C PRO A 71 -0.31 1.49 10.40
N HIS A 72 0.13 1.09 11.59
CA HIS A 72 1.47 1.34 12.12
C HIS A 72 1.92 0.24 13.07
N ASN A 73 3.22 0.16 13.33
CA ASN A 73 3.83 -0.74 14.31
C ASN A 73 5.07 -0.06 14.90
N ILE A 74 4.85 0.68 16.00
CA ILE A 74 5.90 1.47 16.66
C ILE A 74 7.00 0.56 17.20
N GLU A 75 6.65 -0.64 17.66
CA GLU A 75 7.60 -1.61 18.20
C GLU A 75 8.59 -2.08 17.12
N ALA A 76 8.13 -2.34 15.90
CA ALA A 76 8.98 -2.68 14.77
C ALA A 76 9.89 -1.52 14.37
N GLU A 77 9.37 -0.29 14.34
CA GLU A 77 10.17 0.91 14.08
C GLU A 77 11.26 1.11 15.12
N GLN A 78 10.92 1.00 16.41
CA GLN A 78 11.88 1.11 17.52
C GLN A 78 12.93 -0.01 17.48
N ALA A 79 12.52 -1.25 17.20
CA ALA A 79 13.43 -2.38 17.09
C ALA A 79 14.41 -2.22 15.94
N LEU A 80 13.95 -1.75 14.77
CA LEU A 80 14.80 -1.45 13.64
C LEU A 80 15.79 -0.33 13.96
N LEU A 81 15.31 0.82 14.44
CA LEU A 81 16.18 1.96 14.77
C LEU A 81 17.21 1.59 15.85
N GLY A 82 16.80 0.88 16.88
CA GLY A 82 17.70 0.35 17.89
C GLY A 82 18.79 -0.53 17.27
N ALA A 83 18.41 -1.47 16.41
CA ALA A 83 19.35 -2.37 15.76
C ALA A 83 20.38 -1.62 14.91
N LEU A 84 19.95 -0.59 14.17
CA LEU A 84 20.82 0.26 13.37
C LEU A 84 21.80 1.07 14.23
N LEU A 85 21.33 1.64 15.35
CA LEU A 85 22.18 2.39 16.29
C LEU A 85 23.16 1.51 17.05
N TYR A 86 22.85 0.22 17.24
CA TYR A 86 23.73 -0.74 17.89
C TYR A 86 24.76 -1.35 16.94
N ASN A 87 24.34 -1.70 15.72
CA ASN A 87 25.20 -2.25 14.68
C ASN A 87 24.85 -1.65 13.31
N ASN A 88 25.66 -0.70 12.87
CA ASN A 88 25.44 0.00 11.60
C ASN A 88 25.48 -0.93 10.37
N LEU A 89 26.16 -2.09 10.44
CA LEU A 89 26.14 -3.08 9.35
C LEU A 89 24.73 -3.63 9.07
N ALA A 90 23.84 -3.57 10.06
CA ALA A 90 22.47 -4.03 9.88
C ALA A 90 21.67 -3.16 8.88
N TYR A 91 22.19 -1.98 8.54
CA TYR A 91 21.64 -1.09 7.51
C TYR A 91 21.60 -1.75 6.12
N GLU A 92 22.60 -2.58 5.79
CA GLU A 92 22.66 -3.30 4.51
C GLU A 92 21.45 -4.23 4.28
N ASN A 93 20.77 -4.66 5.36
CA ASN A 93 19.59 -5.52 5.24
C ASN A 93 18.31 -4.76 4.85
N VAL A 94 18.32 -3.43 4.88
CA VAL A 94 17.12 -2.60 4.70
C VAL A 94 17.32 -1.44 3.72
N SER A 95 18.56 -1.02 3.46
CA SER A 95 18.90 0.16 2.64
C SER A 95 18.31 0.14 1.24
N ASP A 96 18.13 -1.05 0.67
CA ASP A 96 17.71 -1.21 -0.72
C ASP A 96 16.24 -0.83 -0.93
N PHE A 97 15.38 -1.11 0.06
CA PHE A 97 13.93 -0.93 -0.08
C PHE A 97 13.32 0.05 0.92
N LEU A 98 13.97 0.33 2.05
CA LEU A 98 13.41 1.15 3.11
C LEU A 98 13.89 2.60 3.01
N ARG A 99 12.94 3.53 3.05
CA ARG A 99 13.16 4.98 3.03
C ARG A 99 12.59 5.60 4.30
N ALA A 100 13.05 6.80 4.64
CA ALA A 100 12.64 7.48 5.86
C ALA A 100 11.12 7.72 5.91
N ASP A 101 10.51 8.13 4.79
CA ASP A 101 9.08 8.38 4.63
C ASP A 101 8.19 7.13 4.80
N HIS A 102 8.79 5.94 4.86
CA HIS A 102 8.07 4.70 5.16
C HIS A 102 7.73 4.54 6.65
N PHE A 103 8.35 5.33 7.54
CA PHE A 103 8.01 5.32 8.96
C PHE A 103 6.67 6.03 9.19
N SER A 104 5.90 5.54 10.17
CA SER A 104 4.63 6.16 10.55
C SER A 104 4.81 7.30 11.54
N GLU A 105 5.80 7.18 12.43
CA GLU A 105 6.12 8.18 13.43
C GLU A 105 7.13 9.19 12.88
N ARG A 106 6.80 10.47 12.93
CA ARG A 106 7.66 11.54 12.38
C ARG A 106 9.05 11.55 13.00
N SER A 107 9.15 11.31 14.31
CA SER A 107 10.45 11.25 15.00
C SER A 107 11.31 10.11 14.49
N HIS A 108 10.72 8.96 14.15
CA HIS A 108 11.44 7.82 13.60
C HIS A 108 11.90 8.03 12.17
N GLU A 109 11.09 8.66 11.34
CA GLU A 109 11.49 9.13 10.01
C GLU A 109 12.76 9.99 10.11
N GLN A 110 12.76 11.01 10.97
CA GLN A 110 13.92 11.91 11.16
C GLN A 110 15.16 11.14 11.63
N ILE A 111 15.00 10.22 12.58
CA ILE A 111 16.10 9.41 13.10
C ILE A 111 16.68 8.51 12.01
N TYR A 112 15.83 7.80 11.24
CA TYR A 112 16.28 6.94 10.15
C TYR A 112 17.01 7.73 9.05
N GLU A 113 16.49 8.91 8.72
CA GLU A 113 17.12 9.82 7.76
C GLU A 113 18.51 10.26 8.23
N ALA A 114 18.66 10.62 9.52
CA ALA A 114 19.94 10.99 10.10
C ALA A 114 20.94 9.83 10.10
N ILE A 115 20.49 8.61 10.46
CA ILE A 115 21.30 7.40 10.38
C ILE A 115 21.80 7.22 8.95
N THR A 116 20.90 7.20 7.97
CA THR A 116 21.23 7.02 6.55
C THR A 116 22.28 8.04 6.09
N ARG A 117 22.07 9.33 6.37
CA ARG A 117 23.01 10.40 6.00
C ARG A 117 24.38 10.25 6.65
N LEU A 118 24.47 9.79 7.89
CA LEU A 118 25.75 9.56 8.56
C LEU A 118 26.50 8.38 7.92
N LEU A 119 25.79 7.27 7.68
CA LEU A 119 26.37 6.06 7.10
C LEU A 119 26.86 6.30 5.66
N GLU A 120 26.09 7.01 4.83
CA GLU A 120 26.48 7.39 3.46
C GLU A 120 27.76 8.25 3.42
N ARG A 121 28.02 9.01 4.50
CA ARG A 121 29.24 9.83 4.65
C ARG A 121 30.39 9.05 5.27
N GLY A 122 30.23 7.74 5.49
CA GLY A 122 31.21 6.88 6.14
C GLY A 122 31.39 7.18 7.64
N GLN A 123 30.40 7.82 8.27
CA GLN A 123 30.40 8.12 9.70
C GLN A 123 29.60 7.07 10.45
N VAL A 124 29.98 6.80 11.71
CA VAL A 124 29.21 5.93 12.60
C VAL A 124 27.91 6.64 13.00
N ALA A 125 26.82 5.89 13.02
CA ALA A 125 25.52 6.34 13.53
C ALA A 125 25.24 5.68 14.88
N ASP A 126 25.33 6.47 15.95
CA ASP A 126 25.10 6.04 17.33
C ASP A 126 24.39 7.17 18.12
N PRO A 127 23.93 6.94 19.36
CA PRO A 127 23.24 8.00 20.12
C PRO A 127 24.05 9.28 20.34
N VAL A 128 25.39 9.21 20.34
CA VAL A 128 26.26 10.37 20.57
C VAL A 128 26.36 11.22 19.30
N THR A 129 26.65 10.59 18.18
CA THR A 129 26.73 11.21 16.85
C THR A 129 25.38 11.76 16.39
N LEU A 130 24.29 11.04 16.63
CA LEU A 130 22.94 11.54 16.35
C LEU A 130 22.59 12.74 17.23
N LYS A 131 22.93 12.71 18.52
CA LYS A 131 22.72 13.86 19.39
C LYS A 131 23.41 15.10 18.80
N ASP A 132 24.68 15.01 18.43
CA ASP A 132 25.42 16.14 17.87
C ASP A 132 24.79 16.61 16.54
N TYR A 133 24.35 15.66 15.70
CA TYR A 133 23.62 15.93 14.46
C TYR A 133 22.34 16.75 14.70
N PHE A 134 21.46 16.31 15.59
CA PHE A 134 20.19 16.98 15.88
C PHE A 134 20.35 18.26 16.71
N GLN A 135 21.37 18.36 17.57
CA GLN A 135 21.69 19.60 18.28
C GLN A 135 22.09 20.70 17.30
N SER A 136 22.87 20.38 16.26
CA SER A 136 23.26 21.36 15.25
C SER A 136 22.07 21.93 14.46
N GLN A 137 20.96 21.20 14.42
CA GLN A 137 19.73 21.55 13.69
C GLN A 137 18.61 22.05 14.60
N SER A 138 18.84 22.14 15.92
CA SER A 138 17.84 22.54 16.92
C SER A 138 16.57 21.67 16.95
N SER A 139 16.64 20.43 16.45
CA SER A 139 15.51 19.48 16.32
C SER A 139 15.59 18.30 17.30
N LEU A 140 16.55 18.31 18.23
CA LEU A 140 16.76 17.22 19.19
C LEU A 140 15.53 16.97 20.09
N GLU A 141 14.82 18.01 20.51
CA GLU A 141 13.63 17.87 21.36
C GLU A 141 12.45 17.26 20.58
N GLU A 142 12.36 17.48 19.27
CA GLU A 142 11.28 16.96 18.41
C GLU A 142 11.33 15.43 18.29
N ILE A 143 12.54 14.85 18.38
CA ILE A 143 12.74 13.40 18.34
C ILE A 143 12.72 12.74 19.73
N GLY A 144 12.28 13.44 20.78
CA GLY A 144 12.22 12.93 22.15
C GLY A 144 13.51 13.07 22.97
N GLY A 145 14.50 13.79 22.45
CA GLY A 145 15.73 14.14 23.16
C GLY A 145 16.75 13.01 23.30
N THR A 146 17.85 13.31 23.98
CA THR A 146 18.97 12.36 24.16
C THR A 146 18.56 11.07 24.86
N THR A 147 17.59 11.17 25.77
CA THR A 147 17.09 10.03 26.54
C THR A 147 16.36 9.04 25.64
N TYR A 148 15.68 9.52 24.59
CA TYR A 148 14.99 8.63 23.65
C TYR A 148 15.98 7.85 22.78
N LEU A 149 16.99 8.52 22.23
CA LEU A 149 18.07 7.86 21.47
C LEU A 149 18.78 6.77 22.29
N ALA A 150 19.07 7.05 23.56
CA ALA A 150 19.66 6.06 24.47
C ALA A 150 18.74 4.87 24.72
N LYS A 151 17.42 5.11 24.84
CA LYS A 151 16.42 4.03 25.00
C LYS A 151 16.33 3.14 23.75
N LEU A 152 16.30 3.74 22.56
CA LEU A 152 16.28 2.98 21.30
C LEU A 152 17.49 2.06 21.17
N ALA A 153 18.70 2.58 21.42
CA ALA A 153 19.91 1.79 21.36
C ALA A 153 19.93 0.65 22.41
N ALA A 154 19.27 0.84 23.55
CA ALA A 154 19.16 -0.16 24.62
C ALA A 154 18.03 -1.19 24.40
N SER A 155 17.07 -0.93 23.50
CA SER A 155 15.90 -1.82 23.29
C SER A 155 16.15 -2.95 22.30
N VAL A 156 17.39 -3.13 21.82
CA VAL A 156 17.73 -4.17 20.84
C VAL A 156 17.63 -5.56 21.47
N VAL A 157 16.66 -6.35 21.00
CA VAL A 157 16.46 -7.74 21.43
C VAL A 157 17.15 -8.73 20.48
N SER A 158 17.16 -8.46 19.17
CA SER A 158 17.79 -9.32 18.17
C SER A 158 18.18 -8.53 16.91
N LEU A 159 19.42 -8.71 16.45
CA LEU A 159 19.90 -8.16 15.17
C LEU A 159 19.56 -9.06 13.97
N VAL A 160 19.20 -10.32 14.22
CA VAL A 160 18.89 -11.29 13.15
C VAL A 160 17.62 -10.88 12.39
N ASN A 161 16.71 -10.18 13.07
CA ASN A 161 15.39 -9.85 12.54
C ASN A 161 15.32 -8.44 11.90
N THR A 162 16.44 -7.72 11.77
CA THR A 162 16.44 -6.32 11.28
C THR A 162 15.75 -6.18 9.93
N GLY A 163 16.03 -7.06 8.98
CA GLY A 163 15.38 -7.05 7.66
C GLY A 163 13.87 -7.30 7.74
N ASP A 164 13.41 -8.15 8.66
CA ASP A 164 11.98 -8.44 8.83
C ASP A 164 11.23 -7.27 9.46
N TYR A 165 11.84 -6.55 10.42
CA TYR A 165 11.27 -5.29 10.92
C TYR A 165 11.14 -4.25 9.79
N GLY A 166 12.15 -4.11 8.93
CA GLY A 166 12.08 -3.26 7.75
C GLY A 166 10.91 -3.62 6.84
N LYS A 167 10.72 -4.91 6.54
CA LYS A 167 9.58 -5.39 5.71
C LYS A 167 8.23 -5.09 6.35
N ILE A 168 8.10 -5.23 7.67
CA ILE A 168 6.86 -4.90 8.39
C ILE A 168 6.54 -3.41 8.22
N ILE A 169 7.52 -2.53 8.45
CA ILE A 169 7.35 -1.08 8.30
C ILE A 169 6.95 -0.74 6.86
N TYR A 170 7.58 -1.38 5.89
CA TYR A 170 7.28 -1.18 4.48
C TYR A 170 5.87 -1.64 4.08
N ASP A 171 5.43 -2.83 4.51
CA ASP A 171 4.07 -3.32 4.27
C ASP A 171 3.03 -2.37 4.86
N LEU A 172 3.28 -1.86 6.06
CA LEU A 172 2.40 -0.89 6.71
C LEU A 172 2.37 0.45 5.98
N PHE A 173 3.50 0.92 5.46
CA PHE A 173 3.56 2.08 4.58
C PHE A 173 2.69 1.88 3.33
N LEU A 174 2.83 0.76 2.62
CA LEU A 174 2.00 0.45 1.45
C LEU A 174 0.50 0.47 1.79
N ARG A 175 0.11 -0.07 2.95
CA ARG A 175 -1.28 0.00 3.41
C ARG A 175 -1.75 1.43 3.64
N ARG A 176 -0.92 2.31 4.22
CA ARG A 176 -1.25 3.74 4.38
C ARG A 176 -1.44 4.42 3.03
N GLN A 177 -0.56 4.14 2.06
CA GLN A 177 -0.68 4.67 0.69
C GLN A 177 -1.97 4.20 0.01
N LEU A 178 -2.33 2.92 0.16
CA LEU A 178 -3.58 2.38 -0.39
C LEU A 178 -4.83 3.02 0.24
N ILE A 179 -4.81 3.28 1.54
CA ILE A 179 -5.89 3.99 2.24
C ILE A 179 -6.02 5.40 1.69
N GLN A 180 -4.90 6.14 1.58
CA GLN A 180 -4.89 7.49 1.05
C GLN A 180 -5.42 7.53 -0.38
N LEU A 181 -4.96 6.63 -1.25
CA LEU A 181 -5.42 6.52 -2.63
C LEU A 181 -6.92 6.22 -2.69
N SER A 182 -7.43 5.33 -1.83
CA SER A 182 -8.86 5.00 -1.77
C SER A 182 -9.72 6.20 -1.34
N GLN A 183 -9.22 7.00 -0.40
CA GLN A 183 -9.90 8.22 0.06
C GLN A 183 -9.89 9.31 -1.01
N GLU A 184 -8.78 9.47 -1.73
CA GLU A 184 -8.67 10.35 -2.88
C GLU A 184 -9.62 9.89 -4.00
N LEU A 185 -9.65 8.58 -4.27
CA LEU A 185 -10.52 7.94 -5.25
C LEU A 185 -11.99 8.26 -4.98
N ALA A 186 -12.44 8.03 -3.75
CA ALA A 186 -13.80 8.35 -3.33
C ALA A 186 -14.09 9.86 -3.44
N SER A 187 -13.16 10.71 -3.00
CA SER A 187 -13.33 12.16 -3.00
C SER A 187 -13.41 12.77 -4.40
N LYS A 188 -12.54 12.31 -5.33
CA LYS A 188 -12.52 12.75 -6.72
C LYS A 188 -13.73 12.22 -7.49
N SER A 189 -14.17 10.97 -7.25
CA SER A 189 -15.34 10.37 -7.91
C SER A 189 -16.66 11.13 -7.70
N HIS A 190 -16.79 11.89 -6.60
CA HIS A 190 -17.96 12.72 -6.33
C HIS A 190 -17.95 14.06 -7.06
N LYS A 191 -16.80 14.51 -7.58
CA LYS A 191 -16.67 15.78 -8.29
C LYS A 191 -16.98 15.56 -9.76
N VAL A 192 -17.99 16.25 -10.28
CA VAL A 192 -18.24 16.32 -11.72
C VAL A 192 -17.38 17.45 -12.28
N ASP A 193 -16.35 17.09 -13.03
CA ASP A 193 -15.48 18.01 -13.76
C ASP A 193 -15.88 18.00 -15.25
N LEU A 194 -15.78 19.17 -15.90
CA LEU A 194 -16.03 19.32 -17.34
C LEU A 194 -14.76 19.08 -18.16
N GLU A 195 -13.58 19.23 -17.54
CA GLU A 195 -12.28 19.15 -18.20
C GLU A 195 -11.64 17.75 -18.11
N SER A 196 -12.13 16.89 -17.23
CA SER A 196 -11.64 15.52 -17.04
C SER A 196 -12.78 14.50 -17.04
N SER A 197 -12.60 13.42 -17.79
CA SER A 197 -13.57 12.33 -17.87
C SER A 197 -13.32 11.26 -16.80
N ALA A 198 -14.33 10.43 -16.55
CA ALA A 198 -14.17 9.28 -15.66
C ALA A 198 -13.10 8.28 -16.17
N THR A 199 -12.86 8.22 -17.48
CA THR A 199 -11.83 7.35 -18.07
C THR A 199 -10.43 7.87 -17.76
N ASP A 200 -10.19 9.18 -17.91
CA ASP A 200 -8.89 9.80 -17.57
C ASP A 200 -8.53 9.55 -16.11
N PHE A 201 -9.56 9.55 -15.24
CA PHE A 201 -9.36 9.31 -13.82
C PHE A 201 -9.05 7.84 -13.48
N ILE A 202 -9.62 6.89 -14.20
CA ILE A 202 -9.25 5.46 -14.09
C ILE A 202 -7.78 5.29 -14.48
N GLU A 203 -7.35 5.90 -15.60
CA GLU A 203 -5.96 5.83 -16.05
C GLU A 203 -4.99 6.44 -15.03
N GLU A 204 -5.30 7.61 -14.45
CA GLU A 204 -4.51 8.22 -13.36
C GLU A 204 -4.38 7.27 -12.16
N THR A 205 -5.49 6.65 -11.75
CA THR A 205 -5.53 5.74 -10.59
C THR A 205 -4.75 4.46 -10.86
N GLU A 206 -4.85 3.90 -12.07
CA GLU A 206 -4.08 2.73 -12.50
C GLU A 206 -2.57 3.02 -12.48
N GLN A 207 -2.15 4.19 -12.96
CA GLN A 207 -0.76 4.62 -12.89
C GLN A 207 -0.27 4.73 -11.44
N GLN A 208 -1.07 5.35 -10.55
CA GLN A 208 -0.71 5.47 -9.12
C GLN A 208 -0.60 4.10 -8.43
N LEU A 209 -1.52 3.16 -8.73
CA LEU A 209 -1.44 1.78 -8.21
C LEU A 209 -0.21 1.04 -8.75
N PHE A 210 0.10 1.21 -10.03
CA PHE A 210 1.28 0.63 -10.65
C PHE A 210 2.57 1.16 -10.02
N ASP A 211 2.67 2.48 -9.83
CA ASP A 211 3.81 3.12 -9.19
C ASP A 211 3.97 2.61 -7.75
N LEU A 212 2.87 2.49 -7.00
CA LEU A 212 2.90 1.94 -5.64
C LEU A 212 3.38 0.47 -5.60
N ALA A 213 2.95 -0.34 -6.58
CA ALA A 213 3.33 -1.75 -6.68
C ALA A 213 4.78 -1.96 -7.13
N THR A 214 5.35 -1.02 -7.90
CA THR A 214 6.70 -1.11 -8.46
C THR A 214 7.75 -0.40 -7.62
N THR A 215 7.40 0.70 -6.95
CA THR A 215 8.30 1.44 -6.05
C THR A 215 8.83 0.57 -4.89
N GLY A 216 8.09 -0.48 -4.51
CA GLY A 216 8.50 -1.48 -3.51
C GLY A 216 9.16 -2.75 -4.01
N ASN A 217 9.19 -2.94 -5.32
CA ASN A 217 9.64 -4.18 -5.96
C ASN A 217 10.85 -3.96 -6.86
N MET A 218 11.43 -2.76 -6.92
CA MET A 218 12.63 -2.53 -7.75
C MET A 218 13.80 -3.48 -7.40
N ASP A 219 13.83 -4.08 -6.19
CA ASP A 219 14.85 -5.04 -5.77
C ASP A 219 14.39 -6.48 -5.51
N ARG A 220 13.13 -6.86 -5.81
CA ARG A 220 12.85 -8.29 -6.01
C ARG A 220 13.35 -8.66 -7.40
N GLY A 221 14.65 -8.92 -7.46
CA GLY A 221 15.35 -9.40 -8.63
C GLY A 221 14.49 -10.39 -9.40
N PHE A 222 14.37 -10.16 -10.70
CA PHE A 222 13.71 -11.06 -11.63
C PHE A 222 14.13 -12.48 -11.31
N VAL A 223 13.22 -13.32 -10.79
CA VAL A 223 13.46 -14.75 -10.77
C VAL A 223 13.58 -15.14 -12.23
N HIS A 224 14.80 -15.42 -12.67
CA HIS A 224 15.07 -15.79 -14.05
C HIS A 224 14.13 -16.95 -14.39
N PHE A 225 13.47 -16.89 -15.55
CA PHE A 225 12.51 -17.92 -15.98
C PHE A 225 13.09 -19.36 -15.90
N ALA A 226 14.41 -19.48 -15.99
CA ALA A 226 15.16 -20.72 -15.80
C ALA A 226 15.07 -21.30 -14.37
N GLU A 227 15.01 -20.45 -13.34
CA GLU A 227 14.91 -20.86 -11.94
C GLU A 227 13.52 -21.39 -11.60
N ALA A 228 12.47 -20.75 -12.14
CA ALA A 228 11.08 -21.20 -12.01
C ALA A 228 10.81 -22.57 -12.67
N LEU A 229 11.53 -22.89 -13.76
CA LEU A 229 11.41 -24.17 -14.46
C LEU A 229 12.17 -25.32 -13.75
N SER A 230 13.16 -24.99 -12.92
CA SER A 230 14.01 -25.98 -12.23
C SER A 230 13.48 -26.46 -10.88
N ALA A 231 12.46 -25.79 -10.33
CA ALA A 231 11.82 -26.12 -9.07
C ALA A 231 10.55 -27.00 -9.23
N SER A 232 10.32 -27.55 -10.43
CA SER A 232 9.19 -28.44 -10.76
C SER A 232 9.63 -29.90 -10.88
#